data_AF-A0A956X641-F1
#
_entry.id   AF-A0A956X641-F1
#
_cell.length_a   1.000
_cell.length_b   1.000
_cell.length_c   1.000
_cell.angle_alpha   90.00
_cell.angle_beta   90.00
_cell.angle_gamma   90.00
#
_symmetry.space_group_name_H-M   'P 1'
#
loop_
_entity.id
_entity.type
_entity.pdbx_description
1 polymer ?
#
loop_
_entity_poly.entity_id
_entity_poly.type
_entity_poly.pdbx_seq_one_letter_code
_entity_poly.pdbx_strand_id
1 'polypeptide(L)'
;MPKQIFFAPAASGKTAYTLNLARQEAASLRQEVRICVPTGLQAQAWRQRLAAAGGAIGVYVLTFDKLVATCLNEANEAYTQLIDPVQYRL
;
A
#
# COMPACT_ATOMS: atom_id res chain seq x y z
N MET A 1 17.25 7.60 -5.37
CA MET A 1 17.08 6.13 -5.46
C MET A 1 16.80 5.75 -6.91
N PRO A 2 17.42 4.68 -7.45
CA PRO A 2 17.13 4.21 -8.80
C PRO A 2 15.69 3.68 -8.89
N LYS A 3 15.02 3.95 -10.00
CA LYS A 3 13.66 3.44 -10.28
C LYS A 3 13.79 2.06 -10.91
N GLN A 4 13.05 1.08 -10.39
CA GLN A 4 13.10 -0.31 -10.85
C GLN A 4 11.71 -0.77 -11.28
N ILE A 5 11.65 -1.58 -12.34
CA ILE A 5 10.43 -2.21 -12.83
C ILE A 5 10.64 -3.72 -12.78
N PHE A 6 9.75 -4.40 -12.05
CA PHE A 6 9.73 -5.86 -11.95
C PHE A 6 8.56 -6.40 -12.77
N PHE A 7 8.83 -7.35 -13.67
CA PHE A 7 7.81 -8.03 -14.45
C PHE A 7 7.96 -9.55 -14.33
N ALA A 8 6.84 -10.25 -14.27
CA ALA A 8 6.79 -11.70 -14.27
C ALA A 8 5.36 -12.19 -14.59
N PRO A 9 5.19 -13.43 -15.10
CA PRO A 9 3.88 -13.99 -15.44
C PRO A 9 2.87 -14.00 -14.29
N ALA A 10 1.59 -14.21 -14.60
CA ALA A 10 0.58 -14.45 -13.57
C ALA A 10 1.00 -15.62 -12.65
N ALA A 11 0.61 -15.55 -11.37
CA ALA A 11 0.94 -16.54 -10.34
C ALA A 11 2.44 -16.77 -10.04
N SER A 12 3.37 -15.98 -10.58
CA SER A 12 4.82 -16.12 -10.35
C SER A 12 5.33 -15.63 -8.97
N GLY A 13 4.43 -15.34 -8.03
CA GLY A 13 4.82 -14.84 -6.69
C GLY A 13 5.14 -13.35 -6.60
N LYS A 14 4.77 -12.51 -7.59
CA LYS A 14 5.00 -11.04 -7.56
C LYS A 14 4.60 -10.40 -6.23
N THR A 15 3.41 -10.71 -5.74
CA THR A 15 2.90 -10.18 -4.47
C THR A 15 3.70 -10.64 -3.27
N ALA A 16 4.15 -11.91 -3.25
CA ALA A 16 4.97 -12.44 -2.17
C ALA A 16 6.37 -11.78 -2.15
N TYR A 17 6.97 -11.59 -3.32
CA TYR A 17 8.21 -10.85 -3.49
C TYR A 17 8.09 -9.41 -2.96
N THR A 18 7.09 -8.66 -3.41
CA THR A 18 6.91 -7.26 -3.00
C THR A 18 6.57 -7.12 -1.52
N LEU A 19 5.86 -8.09 -0.94
CA LEU A 19 5.60 -8.14 0.50
C LEU A 19 6.90 -8.33 1.29
N ASN A 20 7.76 -9.26 0.89
CA ASN A 20 9.04 -9.50 1.56
C ASN A 20 9.97 -8.29 1.43
N LEU A 21 10.05 -7.68 0.24
CA LEU A 21 10.82 -6.47 0.01
C LEU A 21 10.34 -5.33 0.92
N ALA A 22 9.03 -5.07 0.97
CA ALA A 22 8.48 -4.03 1.82
C ALA A 22 8.80 -4.25 3.31
N ARG A 23 8.76 -5.50 3.77
CA ARG A 23 9.12 -5.85 5.15
C ARG A 23 10.60 -5.61 5.44
N GLN A 24 11.49 -5.98 4.51
CA GLN A 24 12.93 -5.77 4.66
C GLN A 24 13.27 -4.27 4.72
N GLU A 25 12.68 -3.48 3.83
CA GLU A 25 12.87 -2.03 3.80
C GLU A 25 12.35 -1.35 5.08
N ALA A 26 11.15 -1.75 5.53
CA ALA A 26 10.54 -1.20 6.74
C ALA A 26 11.28 -1.61 8.03
N ALA A 27 11.92 -2.79 8.05
CA ALA A 27 12.69 -3.25 9.21
C ALA A 27 13.86 -2.32 9.57
N SER A 28 14.38 -1.55 8.61
CA SER A 28 15.40 -0.54 8.88
C SER A 28 14.89 0.66 9.69
N LEU A 29 13.56 0.84 9.81
CA LEU A 29 12.86 1.96 10.46
C LEU A 29 13.30 3.36 9.99
N ARG A 30 14.04 3.45 8.89
CA ARG A 30 14.55 4.71 8.36
C ARG A 30 13.54 5.45 7.50
N GLN A 31 12.53 4.76 7.00
CA GLN A 31 11.56 5.30 6.06
C GLN A 31 10.24 4.54 6.12
N GLU A 32 9.16 5.27 5.91
CA GLU A 32 7.83 4.71 5.68
C GLU A 32 7.77 4.02 4.32
N VAL A 33 7.26 2.79 4.27
CA VAL A 33 7.04 2.06 3.02
C VAL A 33 5.57 2.14 2.63
N ARG A 34 5.28 2.86 1.55
CA ARG A 34 3.92 3.00 0.99
C ARG A 34 3.72 2.03 -0.18
N ILE A 35 2.69 1.20 -0.09
CA ILE A 35 2.29 0.23 -1.10
C ILE A 35 0.97 0.67 -1.69
N CYS A 36 0.99 1.14 -2.93
CA CYS A 36 -0.21 1.50 -3.68
C CYS A 36 -0.75 0.29 -4.44
N VAL A 37 -2.02 -0.06 -4.22
CA VAL A 37 -2.71 -1.12 -4.94
C VAL A 37 -3.99 -0.59 -5.62
N PRO A 38 -4.39 -1.18 -6.76
CA PRO A 38 -5.56 -0.71 -7.51
C PRO A 38 -6.88 -0.64 -6.74
N THR A 39 -7.16 -1.59 -5.83
CA THR A 39 -8.49 -1.67 -5.18
C THR A 39 -8.43 -1.89 -3.68
N GLY A 40 -9.53 -1.54 -2.99
CA GLY A 40 -9.70 -1.80 -1.56
C GLY A 40 -9.62 -3.29 -1.21
N LEU A 41 -10.16 -4.17 -2.07
CA LEU A 41 -10.06 -5.63 -1.91
C LEU A 41 -8.60 -6.10 -1.95
N GLN A 42 -7.80 -5.58 -2.87
CA GLN A 42 -6.38 -5.89 -2.93
C GLN A 42 -5.64 -5.34 -1.71
N ALA A 43 -6.01 -4.15 -1.21
CA ALA A 43 -5.40 -3.59 -0.01
C ALA A 43 -5.69 -4.47 1.22
N GLN A 44 -6.93 -4.94 1.37
CA GLN A 44 -7.30 -5.88 2.43
C GLN A 44 -6.55 -7.21 2.32
N ALA A 45 -6.49 -7.80 1.12
CA ALA A 45 -5.75 -9.04 0.89
C ALA A 45 -4.25 -8.90 1.23
N TRP A 46 -3.66 -7.75 0.92
CA TRP A 46 -2.29 -7.43 1.30
C TRP A 46 -2.11 -7.31 2.81
N ARG A 47 -3.00 -6.60 3.51
CA ARG A 47 -2.95 -6.48 4.99
C ARG A 47 -3.09 -7.84 5.67
N GLN A 48 -3.96 -8.71 5.16
CA GLN A 48 -4.09 -10.09 5.66
C GLN A 48 -2.80 -10.88 5.48
N ARG A 49 -2.15 -10.80 4.32
CA ARG A 49 -0.85 -11.45 4.08
C ARG A 49 0.25 -10.89 4.97
N LEU A 50 0.29 -9.58 5.17
CA LEU A 50 1.24 -8.95 6.09
C LEU A 50 1.03 -9.44 7.52
N ALA A 51 -0.22 -9.46 8.00
CA ALA A 51 -0.56 -9.97 9.32
C ALA A 51 -0.16 -11.44 9.48
N ALA A 52 -0.48 -12.29 8.51
CA ALA A 52 -0.09 -13.71 8.50
C ALA A 52 1.44 -13.90 8.49
N ALA A 53 2.20 -12.94 7.95
CA ALA A 53 3.65 -12.96 7.93
C ALA A 53 4.30 -12.39 9.20
N GLY A 54 3.52 -12.02 10.23
CA GLY A 54 3.99 -11.42 11.49
C GLY A 54 3.87 -9.90 11.57
N GLY A 55 3.18 -9.28 10.62
CA GLY A 55 3.03 -7.82 10.53
C GLY A 55 4.28 -7.10 10.03
N ALA A 56 4.14 -5.79 9.86
CA ALA A 56 5.24 -4.89 9.52
C ALA A 56 4.92 -3.46 9.96
N ILE A 57 5.62 -2.97 10.99
CA ILE A 57 5.55 -1.56 11.40
C ILE A 57 6.18 -0.72 10.29
N GLY A 58 5.59 0.42 9.96
CA GLY A 58 6.09 1.30 8.91
C GLY A 58 5.68 0.90 7.49
N VAL A 59 4.81 -0.11 7.31
CA VAL A 59 4.26 -0.48 6.00
C VAL A 59 2.79 -0.05 5.91
N TYR A 60 2.49 0.79 4.92
CA TYR A 60 1.17 1.36 4.67
C TYR A 60 0.64 0.89 3.32
N VAL A 61 -0.43 0.11 3.34
CA VAL A 61 -1.10 -0.37 2.12
C VAL A 61 -2.31 0.52 1.82
N LEU A 62 -2.30 1.19 0.68
CA LEU A 62 -3.25 2.23 0.29
C LEU A 62 -3.77 1.99 -1.14
N THR A 63 -4.96 2.51 -1.44
CA THR A 63 -5.37 2.74 -2.82
C THR A 63 -4.80 4.06 -3.33
N PHE A 64 -4.86 4.30 -4.63
CA PHE A 64 -4.38 5.56 -5.21
C PHE A 64 -5.07 6.78 -4.59
N ASP A 65 -6.40 6.76 -4.43
CA ASP A 65 -7.16 7.86 -3.82
C ASP A 65 -6.68 8.16 -2.39
N LYS A 66 -6.40 7.10 -1.62
CA LYS A 66 -5.87 7.25 -0.25
C LYS A 66 -4.45 7.78 -0.23
N LEU A 67 -3.61 7.35 -1.17
CA LEU A 67 -2.25 7.87 -1.30
C LEU A 67 -2.28 9.37 -1.62
N VAL A 68 -3.15 9.80 -2.54
CA VAL A 68 -3.33 11.23 -2.85
C VAL A 68 -3.78 12.00 -1.61
N ALA A 69 -4.81 11.52 -0.91
CA ALA A 69 -5.28 12.16 0.32
C ALA A 69 -4.17 12.26 1.39
N THR A 70 -3.37 11.21 1.57
CA THR A 70 -2.22 11.23 2.50
C THR A 70 -1.20 12.30 2.11
N CYS A 71 -0.80 12.36 0.85
CA CYS A 71 0.17 13.35 0.38
C CYS A 71 -0.34 14.79 0.53
N LEU A 72 -1.62 15.05 0.23
CA LEU A 72 -2.21 16.38 0.37
C LEU A 72 -2.32 16.81 1.84
N ASN A 73 -2.73 15.89 2.72
CA ASN A 73 -2.77 16.14 4.16
C ASN A 73 -1.37 16.44 4.72
N GLU A 74 -0.34 15.71 4.29
CA GLU A 74 1.06 15.96 4.68
C GLU A 74 1.57 17.32 4.20
N ALA A 75 1.06 17.80 3.06
CA ALA A 75 1.38 19.12 2.53
C ALA A 75 0.60 20.27 3.21
N ASN A 76 -0.25 19.98 4.21
CA ASN A 76 -1.23 20.92 4.77
C ASN A 76 -2.17 21.54 3.73
N GLU A 77 -2.34 20.91 2.57
CA GLU A 77 -3.39 21.28 1.64
C GLU A 77 -4.69 20.63 2.11
N ALA A 78 -5.61 21.44 2.65
CA ALA A 78 -6.92 21.00 3.08
C ALA A 78 -7.76 20.58 1.87
N TYR A 79 -7.56 19.35 1.41
CA TYR A 79 -8.40 18.74 0.40
C TYR A 79 -9.63 18.15 1.09
N THR A 80 -10.69 18.96 1.18
CA THR A 80 -12.01 18.51 1.63
C THR A 80 -12.57 17.53 0.60
N GLN A 81 -12.22 16.24 0.71
CA GLN A 81 -12.98 15.20 0.00
C GLN A 81 -14.41 15.24 0.56
N LEU A 82 -15.38 15.38 -0.34
CA LEU A 82 -16.78 15.11 -0.03
C LEU A 82 -16.87 13.72 0.61
N ILE A 83 -17.45 13.71 1.81
CA ILE A 83 -17.70 12.54 2.66
C ILE A 83 -18.24 11.39 1.80
N ASP A 84 -17.67 10.20 1.98
CA ASP A 84 -18.01 8.93 1.33
C ASP A 84 -19.50 8.83 0.89
N PRO A 85 -19.81 8.72 -0.41
CA PRO A 85 -21.02 8.02 -0.79
C PRO A 85 -20.75 6.52 -0.61
N VAL A 86 -21.35 5.96 0.44
CA VAL A 86 -21.67 4.53 0.66
C VAL A 86 -21.16 3.62 -0.46
N GLN A 87 -20.09 2.86 -0.19
CA GLN A 87 -19.66 1.77 -1.05
C GLN A 87 -20.82 0.76 -1.20
N TYR A 88 -21.49 0.80 -2.35
CA TYR A 88 -22.41 -0.25 -2.76
C TYR A 88 -21.61 -1.56 -2.95
N ARG A 89 -22.05 -2.62 -2.25
CA ARG A 89 -21.67 -3.99 -2.56
C ARG A 89 -22.21 -4.34 -3.96
N LEU A 90 -21.34 -4.88 -4.81
CA LEU A 90 -21.70 -5.80 -5.88
C LEU A 90 -21.06 -7.15 -5.56
#